data_AF-A0A1G7Y4H3-F1
#
_entry.id   AF-A0A1G7Y4H3-F1
#
_cell.length_a   1.000
_cell.length_b   1.000
_cell.length_c   1.000
_cell.angle_alpha   90.00
_cell.angle_beta   90.00
_cell.angle_gamma   90.00
#
_symmetry.space_group_name_H-M   'P 1'
#
loop_
_entity.id
_entity.type
_entity.pdbx_description
1 polymer ?
#
loop_
_entity_poly.entity_id
_entity_poly.type
_entity_poly.pdbx_seq_one_letter_code
_entity_poly.pdbx_strand_id
1 'polypeptide(L)'
;MVSWGIKKEDLLHPDPPVYANYSNDEANPDWHLELPSEAGLLMLAVHNGVLGGLLFNGNCLDAVKPEVVNYIKDNWQELEDISNSSQRIYTRDYAEMISLSFDKDQNCSGIFIGTNDRDRFNNMLDHLDINWFYLSTEDMDDEDDEDDEGEE
;
A
#
# COMPACT_ATOMS: atom_id res chain seq x y z
N MET A 1 -12.55 -9.84 -0.82
CA MET A 1 -12.31 -8.58 -0.10
C MET A 1 -11.91 -8.96 1.31
N VAL A 2 -10.91 -8.32 1.91
CA VAL A 2 -10.55 -8.59 3.32
C VAL A 2 -11.29 -7.58 4.18
N SER A 3 -11.91 -8.06 5.24
CA SER A 3 -12.55 -7.20 6.25
C SER A 3 -11.81 -7.36 7.56
N TRP A 4 -11.43 -6.25 8.19
CA TRP A 4 -10.81 -6.23 9.51
C TRP A 4 -11.81 -5.79 10.57
N GLY A 5 -11.69 -6.35 11.77
CA GLY A 5 -12.61 -6.06 12.87
C GLY A 5 -12.05 -6.38 14.25
N ILE A 6 -12.64 -5.73 15.25
CA ILE A 6 -12.43 -6.01 16.67
C ILE A 6 -13.72 -6.64 17.20
N LYS A 7 -13.62 -7.70 18.00
CA LYS A 7 -14.80 -8.28 18.64
C LYS A 7 -15.39 -7.29 19.64
N LYS A 8 -16.72 -7.23 19.69
CA LYS A 8 -17.44 -6.32 20.59
C LYS A 8 -17.06 -6.49 22.06
N GLU A 9 -16.79 -7.72 22.49
CA GLU A 9 -16.37 -8.05 23.86
C GLU A 9 -14.97 -7.53 24.20
N ASP A 10 -14.09 -7.38 23.21
CA ASP A 10 -12.71 -6.94 23.39
C ASP A 10 -12.57 -5.42 23.40
N LEU A 11 -13.61 -4.64 23.06
CA LEU A 11 -13.56 -3.18 22.95
C LEU A 11 -13.12 -2.44 24.23
N LEU A 12 -13.24 -3.08 25.39
CA LEU A 12 -12.80 -2.51 26.67
C LEU A 12 -11.34 -2.89 27.03
N HIS A 13 -10.70 -3.75 26.24
CA HIS A 13 -9.29 -4.07 26.38
C HIS A 13 -8.45 -2.86 25.92
N PRO A 14 -7.36 -2.49 26.62
CA PRO A 14 -6.52 -1.37 26.23
C PRO A 14 -5.82 -1.56 24.87
N ASP A 15 -5.64 -2.81 24.44
CA ASP A 15 -5.06 -3.22 23.14
C ASP A 15 -5.91 -4.37 22.55
N PRO A 16 -7.09 -4.07 21.98
CA PRO A 16 -8.04 -5.10 21.53
C PRO A 16 -7.60 -5.79 20.22
N PRO A 17 -7.45 -7.12 20.19
CA PRO A 17 -6.91 -7.83 19.02
C PRO A 17 -7.70 -7.54 17.73
N VAL A 18 -6.97 -7.43 16.62
CA VAL A 18 -7.56 -7.25 15.28
C VAL A 18 -7.68 -8.61 14.60
N TYR A 19 -8.87 -8.86 14.06
CA TYR A 19 -9.20 -10.05 13.30
C TYR A 19 -9.42 -9.70 11.83
N ALA A 20 -9.03 -10.60 10.92
CA ALA A 20 -9.37 -10.52 9.50
C ALA A 20 -10.33 -11.62 9.08
N ASN A 21 -11.27 -11.26 8.21
CA ASN A 21 -12.10 -12.18 7.47
C ASN A 21 -11.67 -12.20 5.99
N TYR A 22 -11.27 -13.37 5.51
CA TYR A 22 -10.90 -13.59 4.11
C TYR A 22 -12.03 -14.27 3.30
N SER A 23 -13.15 -14.62 3.96
CA SER A 23 -14.32 -15.21 3.31
C SER A 23 -15.14 -14.13 2.59
N ASN A 24 -15.62 -14.47 1.39
CA ASN A 24 -16.64 -13.68 0.68
C ASN A 24 -18.07 -14.10 1.08
N ASP A 25 -18.24 -15.06 2.02
CA ASP A 25 -19.53 -15.48 2.56
C ASP A 25 -19.85 -14.67 3.83
N GLU A 26 -20.72 -13.67 3.70
CA GLU A 26 -21.16 -12.84 4.83
C GLU A 26 -21.95 -13.62 5.88
N ALA A 27 -22.61 -14.73 5.50
CA ALA A 27 -23.36 -15.56 6.44
C ALA A 27 -22.44 -16.46 7.27
N ASN A 28 -21.26 -16.82 6.74
CA ASN A 28 -20.26 -17.65 7.40
C ASN A 28 -18.87 -17.01 7.28
N PRO A 29 -18.62 -15.92 8.04
CA PRO A 29 -17.33 -15.27 8.01
C PRO A 29 -16.29 -16.17 8.68
N ASP A 30 -15.07 -16.16 8.11
CA ASP A 30 -13.94 -16.93 8.58
C ASP A 30 -12.92 -15.98 9.23
N TRP A 31 -13.19 -15.61 10.48
CA TRP A 31 -12.40 -14.64 11.23
C TRP A 31 -11.16 -15.29 11.85
N HIS A 32 -9.99 -14.76 11.53
CA HIS A 32 -8.69 -15.19 12.08
C HIS A 32 -8.05 -14.06 12.87
N LEU A 33 -7.39 -14.41 13.97
CA LEU A 33 -6.54 -13.45 14.70
C LEU A 33 -5.35 -13.11 13.80
N GLU A 34 -5.16 -11.83 13.50
CA GLU A 34 -4.13 -11.40 12.56
C GLU A 34 -2.99 -10.68 13.28
N LEU A 35 -3.30 -9.57 13.96
CA LEU A 35 -2.28 -8.70 14.55
C LEU A 35 -2.75 -8.12 15.91
N PRO A 36 -1.81 -7.77 16.81
CA PRO A 36 -2.07 -6.82 17.91
C PRO A 36 -2.63 -5.49 17.37
N SER A 37 -3.35 -4.70 18.17
CA SER A 37 -4.09 -3.54 17.66
C SER A 37 -3.18 -2.50 17.04
N GLU A 38 -2.07 -2.18 17.69
CA GLU A 38 -1.11 -1.19 17.19
C GLU A 38 -0.58 -1.59 15.80
N ALA A 39 -0.13 -2.85 15.64
CA ALA A 39 0.35 -3.38 14.37
C ALA A 39 -0.77 -3.42 13.32
N GLY A 40 -1.98 -3.83 13.70
CA GLY A 40 -3.14 -3.83 12.80
C GLY A 40 -3.52 -2.44 12.32
N LEU A 41 -3.54 -1.44 13.21
CA LEU A 41 -3.80 -0.04 12.85
C LEU A 41 -2.71 0.52 11.94
N LEU A 42 -1.44 0.20 12.20
CA LEU A 42 -0.34 0.60 11.33
C LEU A 42 -0.48 -0.03 9.94
N MET A 43 -0.72 -1.35 9.86
CA MET A 43 -0.97 -2.05 8.60
C MET A 43 -2.12 -1.40 7.80
N LEU A 44 -3.24 -1.11 8.45
CA LEU A 44 -4.38 -0.42 7.83
C LEU A 44 -4.02 0.99 7.34
N ALA A 45 -3.26 1.74 8.13
CA ALA A 45 -2.78 3.06 7.73
C ALA A 45 -1.87 3.01 6.50
N VAL A 46 -0.98 2.02 6.43
CA VAL A 46 -0.12 1.78 5.25
C VAL A 46 -0.96 1.43 4.03
N HIS A 47 -1.86 0.43 4.13
CA HIS A 47 -2.72 0.02 3.03
C HIS A 47 -3.52 1.19 2.49
N ASN A 48 -4.22 1.93 3.37
CA ASN A 48 -4.99 3.09 2.97
C ASN A 48 -4.10 4.19 2.36
N GLY A 49 -2.89 4.40 2.91
CA GLY A 49 -1.95 5.39 2.41
C GLY A 49 -1.50 5.13 0.98
N VAL A 50 -0.96 3.94 0.71
CA VAL A 50 -0.45 3.58 -0.63
C VAL A 50 -1.55 3.30 -1.66
N LEU A 51 -2.81 3.16 -1.22
CA LEU A 51 -4.00 3.01 -2.06
C LEU A 51 -4.80 4.31 -2.24
N GLY A 52 -4.16 5.47 -2.06
CA GLY A 52 -4.75 6.78 -2.36
C GLY A 52 -4.95 7.71 -1.17
N GLY A 53 -4.62 7.27 0.05
CA GLY A 53 -4.64 8.13 1.24
C GLY A 53 -3.44 9.08 1.36
N LEU A 54 -2.32 8.77 0.69
CA LEU A 54 -1.16 9.64 0.57
C LEU A 54 -1.26 10.48 -0.71
N LEU A 55 -0.89 11.77 -0.63
CA LEU A 55 -1.03 12.75 -1.72
C LEU A 55 -0.33 12.30 -3.00
N PHE A 56 0.86 11.73 -2.86
CA PHE A 56 1.61 11.15 -3.96
C PHE A 56 1.68 9.65 -3.76
N ASN A 57 1.10 8.90 -4.68
CA ASN A 57 1.08 7.44 -4.60
C ASN A 57 1.14 6.82 -6.00
N GLY A 58 1.60 5.58 -6.07
CA GLY A 58 1.78 4.89 -7.33
C GLY A 58 1.68 3.39 -7.15
N ASN A 59 1.26 2.69 -8.19
CA ASN A 59 1.25 1.24 -8.16
C ASN A 59 1.61 0.59 -9.49
N CYS A 60 2.08 -0.64 -9.38
CA CYS A 60 2.25 -1.58 -10.49
C CYS A 60 1.64 -2.91 -10.03
N LEU A 61 0.79 -3.48 -10.88
CA LEU A 61 0.08 -4.75 -10.64
C LEU A 61 0.65 -5.89 -11.49
N ASP A 62 1.95 -5.83 -11.78
CA ASP A 62 2.69 -6.79 -12.58
C ASP A 62 4.04 -7.13 -11.91
N ALA A 63 4.78 -8.06 -12.50
CA ALA A 63 6.05 -8.54 -11.99
C ALA A 63 7.07 -7.40 -11.80
N VAL A 64 7.62 -7.31 -10.59
CA VAL A 64 8.68 -6.36 -10.24
C VAL A 64 10.04 -7.06 -10.36
N LYS A 65 10.98 -6.41 -11.05
CA LYS A 65 12.34 -6.97 -11.24
C LYS A 65 13.01 -7.22 -9.88
N PRO A 66 13.72 -8.35 -9.69
CA PRO A 66 14.44 -8.63 -8.43
C PRO A 66 15.43 -7.54 -8.02
N GLU A 67 16.04 -6.84 -8.98
CA GLU A 67 16.97 -5.72 -8.74
C GLU A 67 16.29 -4.58 -7.99
N VAL A 68 15.05 -4.24 -8.35
CA VAL A 68 14.26 -3.20 -7.69
C VAL A 68 13.88 -3.65 -6.27
N VAL A 69 13.49 -4.92 -6.10
CA VAL A 69 13.19 -5.49 -4.78
C VAL A 69 14.41 -5.44 -3.85
N ASN A 70 15.58 -5.80 -4.37
CA ASN A 70 16.82 -5.73 -3.60
C ASN A 70 17.21 -4.29 -3.26
N TYR A 71 17.07 -3.37 -4.22
CA TYR A 71 17.30 -1.95 -3.98
C TYR A 71 16.40 -1.41 -2.86
N ILE A 72 15.11 -1.80 -2.82
CA ILE A 72 14.20 -1.42 -1.74
C ILE A 72 14.69 -1.94 -0.38
N LYS A 73 15.08 -3.22 -0.30
CA LYS A 73 15.60 -3.82 0.93
C LYS A 73 16.86 -3.14 1.46
N ASP A 74 17.70 -2.65 0.56
CA ASP A 74 18.96 -1.99 0.93
C ASP A 74 18.74 -0.53 1.38
N ASN A 75 17.61 0.09 1.04
CA ASN A 75 17.40 1.55 1.17
C ASN A 75 16.19 1.95 2.02
N TRP A 76 15.30 1.01 2.35
CA TRP A 76 14.15 1.20 3.24
C TRP A 76 14.18 0.17 4.37
N GLN A 77 13.67 0.56 5.54
CA GLN A 77 13.51 -0.31 6.67
C GLN A 77 12.26 -1.20 6.49
N GLU A 78 12.39 -2.51 6.61
CA GLU A 78 11.24 -3.41 6.67
C GLU A 78 10.49 -3.24 7.99
N LEU A 79 9.16 -3.18 7.92
CA LEU A 79 8.27 -3.26 9.06
C LEU A 79 7.89 -4.74 9.27
N GLU A 80 8.78 -5.49 9.91
CA GLU A 80 8.66 -6.95 10.07
C GLU A 80 7.37 -7.37 10.78
N ASP A 81 6.92 -6.59 11.77
CA ASP A 81 5.72 -6.88 12.58
C ASP A 81 4.42 -6.93 11.76
N ILE A 82 4.40 -6.28 10.59
CA ILE A 82 3.24 -6.22 9.69
C ILE A 82 3.54 -6.83 8.31
N SER A 83 4.69 -7.50 8.17
CA SER A 83 5.12 -8.16 6.95
C SER A 83 4.91 -9.67 7.04
N ASN A 84 4.49 -10.28 5.94
CA ASN A 84 4.26 -11.73 5.82
C ASN A 84 4.74 -12.26 4.45
N SER A 85 4.58 -13.56 4.21
CA SER A 85 5.08 -14.20 2.98
C SER A 85 4.45 -13.69 1.68
N SER A 86 3.24 -13.12 1.74
CA SER A 86 2.53 -12.56 0.58
C SER A 86 2.67 -11.05 0.46
N GLN A 87 3.09 -10.37 1.52
CA GLN A 87 3.19 -8.91 1.55
C GLN A 87 4.35 -8.45 2.43
N ARG A 88 5.25 -7.64 1.88
CA ARG A 88 6.37 -7.04 2.63
C ARG A 88 6.22 -5.53 2.62
N ILE A 89 6.25 -4.92 3.80
CA ILE A 89 6.06 -3.49 3.97
C ILE A 89 7.38 -2.85 4.36
N TYR A 90 7.76 -1.81 3.65
CA TYR A 90 8.97 -1.05 3.89
C TYR A 90 8.65 0.43 4.10
N THR A 91 9.47 1.09 4.89
CA THR A 91 9.35 2.51 5.16
C THR A 91 10.70 3.19 5.21
N ARG A 92 10.70 4.48 4.88
CA ARG A 92 11.72 5.42 5.30
C ARG A 92 11.00 6.38 6.23
N ASP A 93 11.43 6.39 7.49
CA ASP A 93 10.99 7.31 8.54
C ASP A 93 9.47 7.56 8.64
N TYR A 94 8.63 6.60 8.23
CA TYR A 94 7.17 6.75 8.07
C TYR A 94 6.73 7.88 7.12
N ALA A 95 7.66 8.51 6.41
CA ALA A 95 7.38 9.51 5.39
C ALA A 95 7.21 8.89 4.01
N GLU A 96 7.89 7.77 3.74
CA GLU A 96 7.74 6.97 2.53
C GLU A 96 7.25 5.58 2.92
N MET A 97 6.24 5.10 2.20
CA MET A 97 5.69 3.77 2.38
C MET A 97 5.80 2.98 1.08
N ILE A 98 6.23 1.73 1.20
CA ILE A 98 6.28 0.77 0.10
C ILE A 98 5.62 -0.52 0.57
N SER A 99 4.70 -1.06 -0.23
CA SER A 99 4.11 -2.38 -0.04
C SER A 99 4.40 -3.24 -1.26
N LEU A 100 5.16 -4.31 -1.08
CA LEU A 100 5.45 -5.31 -2.10
C LEU A 100 4.52 -6.51 -1.95
N SER A 101 3.86 -6.91 -3.02
CA SER A 101 3.05 -8.12 -3.09
C SER A 101 3.87 -9.27 -3.67
N PHE A 102 3.69 -10.48 -3.12
CA PHE A 102 4.39 -11.68 -3.56
C PHE A 102 3.42 -12.81 -3.91
N ASP A 103 3.71 -13.51 -5.00
CA ASP A 103 2.98 -14.71 -5.38
C ASP A 103 3.39 -15.96 -4.56
N LYS A 104 2.79 -17.10 -4.89
CA LYS A 104 3.05 -18.38 -4.20
C LYS A 104 4.48 -18.90 -4.40
N ASP A 105 5.13 -18.48 -5.49
CA ASP A 105 6.50 -18.85 -5.83
C ASP A 105 7.52 -17.81 -5.30
N GLN A 106 7.05 -16.84 -4.50
CA GLN A 106 7.82 -15.74 -3.92
C GLN A 106 8.41 -14.77 -4.97
N ASN A 107 7.80 -14.67 -6.14
CA ASN A 107 8.08 -13.59 -7.07
C ASN A 107 7.27 -12.34 -6.65
N CYS A 108 7.90 -11.16 -6.74
CA CYS A 108 7.19 -9.92 -6.47
C CYS A 108 6.24 -9.63 -7.63
N SER A 109 4.94 -9.66 -7.36
CA SER A 109 3.84 -9.58 -8.32
C SER A 109 3.14 -8.22 -8.33
N GLY A 110 3.63 -7.29 -7.52
CA GLY A 110 3.13 -5.92 -7.50
C GLY A 110 3.82 -5.09 -6.45
N ILE A 111 3.70 -3.77 -6.62
CA ILE A 111 4.26 -2.78 -5.72
C ILE A 111 3.30 -1.59 -5.63
N PHE A 112 3.15 -1.09 -4.42
CA PHE A 112 2.44 0.14 -4.10
C PHE A 112 3.39 1.04 -3.34
N ILE A 113 3.45 2.31 -3.72
CA ILE A 113 4.29 3.31 -3.07
C ILE A 113 3.45 4.53 -2.71
N GLY A 114 3.86 5.26 -1.68
CA GLY A 114 3.29 6.57 -1.42
C GLY A 114 4.04 7.39 -0.39
N THR A 115 3.82 8.70 -0.47
CA THR A 115 4.32 9.73 0.45
C THR A 115 3.48 11.00 0.33
N ASN A 116 3.57 11.89 1.31
CA ASN A 116 3.00 13.24 1.23
C ASN A 116 4.02 14.30 0.78
N ASP A 117 5.25 13.89 0.44
CA ASP A 117 6.35 14.78 0.03
C ASP A 117 6.69 14.55 -1.44
N ARG A 118 6.51 15.60 -2.27
CA ARG A 118 6.70 15.54 -3.73
C ARG A 118 8.14 15.19 -4.11
N ASP A 119 9.13 15.74 -3.41
CA ASP A 119 10.55 15.52 -3.74
C ASP A 119 10.97 14.09 -3.42
N ARG A 120 10.48 13.55 -2.29
CA ARG A 120 10.67 12.14 -1.94
C ARG A 120 9.99 11.23 -2.96
N PHE A 121 8.77 11.55 -3.39
CA PHE A 121 8.07 10.75 -4.40
C PHE A 121 8.85 10.72 -5.72
N ASN A 122 9.27 11.87 -6.23
CA ASN A 122 10.09 11.96 -7.43
C ASN A 122 11.38 11.15 -7.29
N ASN A 123 12.06 11.26 -6.14
CA ASN A 123 13.24 10.44 -5.86
C ASN A 123 12.93 8.93 -5.85
N MET A 124 11.76 8.50 -5.36
CA MET A 124 11.34 7.09 -5.47
C MET A 124 11.16 6.70 -6.93
N LEU A 125 10.47 7.51 -7.75
CA LEU A 125 10.24 7.22 -9.16
C LEU A 125 11.55 7.14 -9.97
N ASP A 126 12.50 8.03 -9.70
CA ASP A 126 13.78 8.09 -10.41
C ASP A 126 14.66 6.86 -10.17
N HIS A 127 14.52 6.21 -9.00
CA HIS A 127 15.37 5.09 -8.60
C HIS A 127 14.69 3.72 -8.71
N LEU A 128 13.36 3.69 -8.70
CA LEU A 128 12.60 2.46 -8.86
C LEU A 128 12.22 2.29 -10.35
N ASP A 129 13.04 1.56 -11.10
CA ASP A 129 12.82 1.22 -12.52
C ASP A 129 11.61 0.28 -12.70
N ILE A 130 10.42 0.86 -12.65
CA ILE A 130 9.12 0.19 -12.69
C ILE A 130 8.27 0.78 -13.81
N ASN A 131 7.56 -0.08 -14.54
CA ASN A 131 6.50 0.34 -15.44
C ASN A 131 5.22 0.58 -14.63
N TRP A 132 5.03 1.82 -14.16
CA TRP A 132 3.91 2.18 -13.30
C TRP A 132 2.58 2.03 -14.03
N PHE A 133 1.62 1.36 -13.38
CA PHE A 133 0.24 1.24 -13.88
C PHE A 133 -0.57 2.49 -13.56
N TYR A 134 -0.29 3.09 -12.40
CA TYR A 134 -0.94 4.30 -11.93
C TYR A 134 0.04 5.15 -11.15
N LEU A 135 -0.05 6.47 -11.33
CA LEU A 135 0.63 7.49 -10.54
C LEU A 135 -0.39 8.58 -10.20
N SER A 136 -0.47 8.92 -8.93
CA SER A 136 -1.12 10.12 -8.43
C SER A 136 -0.03 11.14 -8.17
N THR A 137 0.04 12.12 -9.05
CA THR A 137 0.78 13.36 -8.85
C THR A 137 -0.27 14.45 -8.82
N GLU A 138 -0.31 15.30 -7.79
CA GLU A 138 -1.38 16.29 -7.52
C GLU A 138 -1.86 17.16 -8.72
N ASP A 139 -1.18 17.12 -9.86
CA ASP A 139 -1.44 17.94 -11.06
C ASP A 139 -2.17 17.16 -12.20
N MET A 140 -3.11 16.25 -11.91
CA MET A 140 -4.12 15.84 -12.92
C MET A 140 -5.37 16.75 -12.86
N ASP A 141 -5.14 18.06 -12.69
CA ASP A 141 -6.16 19.11 -12.57
C ASP A 141 -5.94 20.26 -13.60
N ASP A 142 -5.28 20.02 -14.74
CA ASP A 142 -5.07 21.03 -15.80
C ASP A 142 -5.12 20.46 -17.24
N GLU A 143 -5.96 19.47 -17.54
CA GLU A 143 -6.28 19.09 -18.94
C GLU A 143 -7.78 18.78 -19.11
N ASP A 144 -8.57 19.84 -19.31
CA ASP A 144 -9.81 19.86 -20.11
C ASP A 144 -10.36 21.30 -20.15
N ASP A 145 -9.72 22.19 -20.92
CA ASP A 145 -10.32 23.43 -21.46
C ASP A 145 -9.45 23.91 -22.66
N GLU A 146 -9.36 23.09 -23.71
CA GLU A 146 -9.11 23.66 -25.05
C GLU A 146 -10.46 24.08 -25.65
N ASP A 147 -10.80 25.35 -25.44
CA ASP A 147 -11.78 26.09 -26.23
C ASP A 147 -11.38 26.03 -27.72
N ASP A 148 -11.97 25.11 -28.48
CA ASP A 148 -11.94 25.19 -29.94
C ASP A 148 -13.01 26.21 -30.39
N GLU A 149 -12.59 27.48 -30.43
CA GLU A 149 -13.21 28.51 -31.27
C GLU A 149 -13.10 28.11 -32.75
N GLY A 150 -14.05 27.30 -33.22
CA GLY A 150 -14.23 26.99 -34.62
C GLY A 150 -15.36 27.81 -35.25
N GLU A 151 -14.99 28.88 -35.95
CA GLU A 151 -15.83 29.62 -36.90
C GLU A 151 -16.42 28.69 -37.99
N GLU A 152 -17.76 28.74 -38.20
CA GLU A 152 -18.45 28.99 -39.49
C GLU A 152 -19.99 28.96 -39.36
#